data_AF-A0A849QUU2-F1
#
_entry.id   AF-A0A849QUU2-F1
#
_cell.length_a   1.000
_cell.length_b   1.000
_cell.length_c   1.000
_cell.angle_alpha   90.00
_cell.angle_beta   90.00
_cell.angle_gamma   90.00
#
_symmetry.space_group_name_H-M   'P 1'
#
loop_
_entity.id
_entity.type
_entity.pdbx_description
1 polymer ?
#
loop_
_entity_poly.entity_id
_entity_poly.type
_entity_poly.pdbx_seq_one_letter_code
_entity_poly.pdbx_strand_id
1 'polypeptide(L)'
;MAERICSKERGCNSEVLETVIEIAVGIVRQSVDQTRRMGALFVVGDEEEVLKRSRPLILDPVANYPKEVKDIRDANIQGTMKELAKLDGAFVISNDGYVLSAARHIESRNIDLPMGFGTRHMAAASISKETDAVAVVVSERDSVVRVFDDGELVGEIISGVWDLEKIKPHVKGKYEKIVNKDLNLTMIVKAN
;
A
#
# COMPACT_ATOMS: atom_id res chain seq x y z
N MET A 1 1.46 -6.26 13.02
CA MET A 1 1.02 -4.86 12.73
C MET A 1 -0.27 -4.83 11.92
N ALA A 2 -0.36 -5.65 10.86
CA ALA A 2 -1.48 -5.63 9.91
C ALA A 2 -2.84 -6.03 10.51
N GLU A 3 -2.89 -6.95 11.49
CA GLU A 3 -4.15 -7.40 12.12
C GLU A 3 -4.94 -6.31 12.84
N ARG A 4 -4.28 -5.19 13.17
CA ARG A 4 -4.94 -4.03 13.78
C ARG A 4 -5.50 -3.07 12.74
N ILE A 5 -4.97 -3.11 11.51
CA ILE A 5 -5.24 -2.14 10.45
C ILE A 5 -6.38 -2.60 9.54
N CYS A 6 -6.46 -3.90 9.26
CA CYS A 6 -7.47 -4.46 8.36
C CYS A 6 -8.39 -5.44 9.10
N SER A 7 -9.67 -5.45 8.75
CA SER A 7 -10.63 -6.40 9.32
C SER A 7 -10.30 -7.83 8.89
N LYS A 8 -10.49 -8.82 9.79
CA LYS A 8 -10.24 -10.24 9.49
C LYS A 8 -11.18 -10.83 8.44
N GLU A 9 -12.24 -10.11 8.09
CA GLU A 9 -13.35 -10.60 7.25
C GLU A 9 -13.06 -10.54 5.75
N ARG A 10 -12.03 -9.80 5.32
CA ARG A 10 -11.75 -9.52 3.90
C ARG A 10 -10.92 -10.59 3.18
N GLY A 11 -10.57 -11.69 3.85
CA GLY A 11 -9.78 -12.76 3.25
C GLY A 11 -8.33 -12.39 2.92
N CYS A 12 -7.85 -11.18 3.20
CA CYS A 12 -6.47 -10.76 3.02
C CYS A 12 -5.55 -11.38 4.09
N ASN A 13 -4.46 -12.02 3.66
CA ASN A 13 -3.49 -12.62 4.57
C ASN A 13 -2.70 -11.54 5.34
N SER A 14 -2.81 -11.54 6.67
CA SER A 14 -2.20 -10.53 7.54
C SER A 14 -0.67 -10.51 7.47
N GLU A 15 -0.01 -11.66 7.31
CA GLU A 15 1.45 -11.75 7.18
C GLU A 15 1.93 -11.11 5.87
N VAL A 16 1.19 -11.35 4.78
CA VAL A 16 1.50 -10.76 3.47
C VAL A 16 1.27 -9.26 3.50
N LEU A 17 0.14 -8.81 4.05
CA LEU A 17 -0.14 -7.38 4.21
C LEU A 17 0.91 -6.67 5.07
N GLU A 18 1.35 -7.30 6.17
CA GLU A 18 2.43 -6.80 7.02
C GLU A 18 3.74 -6.66 6.24
N THR A 19 4.12 -7.70 5.50
CA THR A 19 5.32 -7.66 4.64
C THR A 19 5.24 -6.54 3.59
N VAL A 20 4.08 -6.35 2.95
CA VAL A 20 3.86 -5.25 1.98
C VAL A 20 3.98 -3.88 2.65
N ILE A 21 3.41 -3.73 3.85
CA ILE A 21 3.52 -2.49 4.64
C ILE A 21 5.00 -2.20 4.99
N GLU A 22 5.77 -3.22 5.39
CA GLU A 22 7.20 -3.07 5.68
C GLU A 22 8.00 -2.64 4.43
N ILE A 23 7.71 -3.24 3.28
CA ILE A 23 8.31 -2.83 1.99
C ILE A 23 7.95 -1.38 1.67
N ALA A 24 6.68 -0.99 1.86
CA ALA A 24 6.19 0.37 1.63
C ALA A 24 6.88 1.40 2.55
N VAL A 25 7.04 1.07 3.83
CA VAL A 25 7.81 1.89 4.79
C VAL A 25 9.28 1.99 4.37
N GLY A 26 9.87 0.90 3.88
CA GLY A 26 11.21 0.88 3.31
C GLY A 26 11.38 1.84 2.13
N ILE A 27 10.39 1.88 1.22
CA ILE A 27 10.37 2.83 0.10
C ILE A 27 10.28 4.26 0.60
N VAL A 28 9.37 4.54 1.56
CA VAL A 28 9.26 5.87 2.18
C VAL A 28 10.61 6.34 2.72
N ARG A 29 11.27 5.50 3.52
CA ARG A 29 12.57 5.85 4.14
C ARG A 29 13.64 6.15 3.12
N GLN A 30 13.76 5.32 2.09
CA GLN A 30 14.72 5.57 1.02
C GLN A 30 14.40 6.86 0.24
N SER A 31 13.12 7.16 0.03
CA SER A 31 12.70 8.35 -0.72
C SER A 31 13.02 9.68 -0.03
N VAL A 32 13.15 9.70 1.31
CA VAL A 32 13.46 10.92 2.08
C VAL A 32 14.88 11.41 1.78
N ASP A 33 15.81 10.50 1.54
CA ASP A 33 17.22 10.81 1.28
C ASP A 33 17.54 11.02 -0.21
N GLN A 34 16.52 10.96 -1.09
CA GLN A 34 16.70 11.08 -2.54
C GLN A 34 16.12 12.37 -3.11
N THR A 35 16.73 12.83 -4.21
CA THR A 35 16.29 14.03 -4.94
C THR A 35 14.91 13.84 -5.58
N ARG A 36 14.52 12.60 -5.86
CA ARG A 36 13.21 12.25 -6.43
C ARG A 36 12.39 11.48 -5.39
N ARG A 37 11.23 12.02 -5.06
CA ARG A 37 10.26 11.35 -4.19
C ARG A 37 9.62 10.17 -4.94
N MET A 38 9.50 9.05 -4.26
CA MET A 38 8.95 7.81 -4.81
C MET A 38 7.55 7.57 -4.26
N GLY A 39 6.68 7.04 -5.12
CA GLY A 39 5.34 6.62 -4.76
C GLY A 39 5.04 5.26 -5.35
N ALA A 40 4.18 4.51 -4.68
CA ALA A 40 3.84 3.15 -5.06
C ALA A 40 2.42 2.86 -4.60
N LEU A 41 1.74 1.98 -5.35
CA LEU A 41 0.48 1.39 -4.95
C LEU A 41 0.66 -0.12 -4.95
N PHE A 42 0.36 -0.75 -3.84
CA PHE A 42 0.29 -2.20 -3.72
C PHE A 42 -1.15 -2.59 -3.50
N VAL A 43 -1.62 -3.62 -4.17
CA VAL A 43 -2.94 -4.22 -3.95
C VAL A 43 -2.73 -5.68 -3.59
N VAL A 44 -3.29 -6.08 -2.45
CA VAL A 44 -3.03 -7.38 -1.82
C VAL A 44 -4.32 -8.18 -1.72
N GLY A 45 -4.31 -9.39 -2.26
CA GLY A 45 -5.46 -10.29 -2.28
C GLY A 45 -6.45 -9.99 -3.41
N ASP A 46 -7.48 -10.83 -3.51
CA ASP A 46 -8.49 -10.85 -4.58
C ASP A 46 -7.87 -10.66 -5.98
N GLU A 47 -6.73 -11.32 -6.21
CA GLU A 47 -5.87 -11.04 -7.35
C GLU A 47 -6.56 -11.18 -8.71
N GLU A 48 -7.49 -12.12 -8.85
CA GLU A 48 -8.23 -12.31 -10.10
C GLU A 48 -9.09 -11.10 -10.45
N GLU A 49 -9.88 -10.59 -9.50
CA GLU A 49 -10.72 -9.41 -9.71
C GLU A 49 -9.88 -8.14 -9.87
N VAL A 50 -8.78 -8.02 -9.12
CA VAL A 50 -7.85 -6.91 -9.26
C VAL A 50 -7.24 -6.88 -10.66
N LEU A 51 -6.82 -8.04 -11.20
CA LEU A 51 -6.26 -8.14 -12.55
C LEU A 51 -7.31 -7.83 -13.63
N LYS A 52 -8.58 -8.23 -13.45
CA LYS A 52 -9.67 -7.91 -14.39
C LYS A 52 -9.99 -6.42 -14.44
N ARG A 53 -9.84 -5.71 -13.32
CA ARG A 53 -10.16 -4.26 -13.16
C ARG A 53 -8.97 -3.33 -13.40
N SER A 54 -7.89 -3.87 -13.95
CA SER A 54 -6.68 -3.10 -14.19
C SER A 54 -6.02 -3.53 -15.51
N ARG A 55 -5.16 -2.67 -16.04
CA ARG A 55 -4.44 -2.93 -17.30
C ARG A 55 -2.96 -2.57 -17.18
N PRO A 56 -2.04 -3.31 -17.82
CA PRO A 56 -0.64 -2.91 -17.85
C PRO A 56 -0.47 -1.52 -18.49
N LEU A 57 0.35 -0.66 -17.88
CA LEU A 57 0.76 0.63 -18.46
C LEU A 57 1.86 0.44 -19.51
N ILE A 58 2.73 -0.54 -19.26
CA ILE A 58 3.83 -0.96 -20.11
C ILE A 58 3.83 -2.50 -20.19
N LEU A 59 4.80 -3.09 -20.88
CA LEU A 59 5.05 -4.53 -20.76
C LEU A 59 5.27 -4.87 -19.29
N ASP A 60 4.51 -5.85 -18.80
CA ASP A 60 4.58 -6.25 -17.40
C ASP A 60 5.99 -6.80 -17.09
N PRO A 61 6.74 -6.14 -16.18
CA PRO A 61 8.13 -6.51 -15.92
C PRO A 61 8.26 -7.82 -15.14
N VAL A 62 7.19 -8.38 -14.57
CA VAL A 62 7.21 -9.60 -13.76
C VAL A 62 6.40 -10.76 -14.34
N ALA A 63 5.56 -10.52 -15.35
CA ALA A 63 4.63 -11.53 -15.90
C ALA A 63 5.30 -12.83 -16.36
N ASN A 64 6.47 -12.75 -16.99
CA ASN A 64 7.15 -13.90 -17.61
C ASN A 64 8.14 -14.63 -16.68
N TYR A 65 8.17 -14.28 -15.39
CA TYR A 65 9.01 -14.94 -14.41
C TYR A 65 8.23 -16.00 -13.62
N PRO A 66 8.87 -17.12 -13.26
CA PRO A 66 8.25 -18.19 -12.47
C PRO A 66 7.77 -17.66 -11.10
N LYS A 67 6.72 -18.27 -10.51
CA LYS A 67 6.12 -17.81 -9.24
C LYS A 67 7.15 -17.84 -8.11
N GLU A 68 8.01 -18.84 -8.11
CA GLU A 68 8.99 -19.16 -7.06
C GLU A 68 10.02 -18.05 -6.86
N VAL A 69 10.31 -17.26 -7.90
CA VAL A 69 11.26 -16.14 -7.83
C VAL A 69 10.57 -14.81 -7.58
N LYS A 70 9.28 -14.79 -7.22
CA LYS A 70 8.48 -13.56 -7.04
C LYS A 70 7.96 -13.39 -5.62
N ASP A 71 8.49 -14.15 -4.66
CA ASP A 71 8.10 -14.08 -3.26
C ASP A 71 8.57 -12.75 -2.65
N ILE A 72 7.65 -11.99 -2.06
CA ILE A 72 7.95 -10.70 -1.42
C ILE A 72 8.81 -10.84 -0.16
N ARG A 73 8.94 -12.06 0.37
CA ARG A 73 9.82 -12.37 1.52
C ARG A 73 11.29 -12.46 1.10
N ASP A 74 11.59 -12.61 -0.19
CA ASP A 74 12.95 -12.60 -0.73
C ASP A 74 13.47 -11.15 -0.81
N ALA A 75 14.61 -10.89 -0.17
CA ALA A 75 15.24 -9.57 -0.14
C ALA A 75 15.61 -9.02 -1.54
N ASN A 76 15.96 -9.89 -2.49
CA ASN A 76 16.22 -9.49 -3.88
C ASN A 76 14.95 -8.97 -4.54
N ILE A 77 13.81 -9.64 -4.30
CA ILE A 77 12.51 -9.22 -4.84
C ILE A 77 12.03 -7.93 -4.19
N GLN A 78 12.25 -7.76 -2.88
CA GLN A 78 12.01 -6.46 -2.25
C GLN A 78 12.88 -5.35 -2.87
N GLY A 79 14.14 -5.65 -3.21
CA GLY A 79 15.02 -4.75 -3.97
C GLY A 79 14.46 -4.41 -5.35
N THR A 80 14.04 -5.42 -6.12
CA THR A 80 13.41 -5.24 -7.43
C THR A 80 12.13 -4.42 -7.35
N MET A 81 11.26 -4.68 -6.38
CA MET A 81 10.02 -3.92 -6.16
C MET A 81 10.30 -2.44 -5.88
N LYS A 82 11.35 -2.13 -5.10
CA LYS A 82 11.79 -0.74 -4.86
C LYS A 82 12.23 -0.06 -6.16
N GLU A 83 12.99 -0.75 -7.01
CA GLU A 83 13.39 -0.19 -8.30
C GLU A 83 12.19 -0.01 -9.25
N LEU A 84 11.28 -0.99 -9.30
CA LEU A 84 10.05 -0.90 -10.09
C LEU A 84 9.08 0.16 -9.57
N ALA A 85 9.11 0.50 -8.28
CA ALA A 85 8.30 1.59 -7.71
C ALA A 85 8.69 2.98 -8.25
N LYS A 86 9.79 3.11 -9.00
CA LYS A 86 10.13 4.33 -9.75
C LYS A 86 9.27 4.49 -11.02
N LEU A 87 8.60 3.41 -11.45
CA LEU A 87 7.61 3.41 -12.52
C LEU A 87 6.24 3.83 -11.96
N ASP A 88 5.34 4.20 -12.86
CA ASP A 88 3.94 4.46 -12.51
C ASP A 88 3.12 3.17 -12.41
N GLY A 89 1.99 3.25 -11.71
CA GLY A 89 1.01 2.18 -11.58
C GLY A 89 1.05 1.45 -10.24
N ALA A 90 0.44 0.27 -10.23
CA ALA A 90 0.26 -0.57 -9.07
C ALA A 90 0.98 -1.92 -9.22
N PHE A 91 1.41 -2.45 -8.08
CA PHE A 91 1.76 -3.86 -7.89
C PHE A 91 0.52 -4.64 -7.49
N VAL A 92 0.34 -5.82 -8.06
CA VAL A 92 -0.67 -6.80 -7.62
C VAL A 92 0.06 -7.92 -6.92
N ILE A 93 -0.26 -8.13 -5.64
CA ILE A 93 0.36 -9.11 -4.76
C ILE A 93 -0.69 -10.17 -4.43
N SER A 94 -0.36 -11.44 -4.69
CA SER A 94 -1.25 -12.56 -4.35
C SER A 94 -1.41 -12.68 -2.85
N ASN A 95 -2.49 -13.31 -2.42
CA ASN A 95 -2.74 -13.59 -1.01
C ASN A 95 -1.69 -14.50 -0.35
N ASP A 96 -0.95 -15.26 -1.16
CA ASP A 96 0.19 -16.10 -0.70
C ASP A 96 1.54 -15.33 -0.60
N GLY A 97 1.59 -14.07 -1.05
CA GLY A 97 2.80 -13.25 -0.98
C GLY A 97 3.69 -13.23 -2.22
N TYR A 98 3.12 -13.38 -3.42
CA TYR A 98 3.88 -13.31 -4.66
C TYR A 98 3.50 -12.08 -5.50
N VAL A 99 4.49 -11.42 -6.09
CA VAL A 99 4.24 -10.34 -7.05
C VAL A 99 3.72 -10.96 -8.35
N LEU A 100 2.47 -10.67 -8.69
CA LEU A 100 1.82 -11.19 -9.89
C LEU A 100 2.03 -10.28 -11.09
N SER A 101 2.00 -8.97 -10.85
CA SER A 101 2.07 -7.94 -11.89
C SER A 101 2.57 -6.63 -11.29
N ALA A 102 3.23 -5.81 -12.11
CA ALA A 102 3.65 -4.46 -11.75
C ALA A 102 3.35 -3.48 -12.88
N ALA A 103 3.45 -2.19 -12.59
CA ALA A 103 3.12 -1.11 -13.52
C ALA A 103 1.69 -1.21 -14.09
N ARG A 104 0.72 -1.57 -13.24
CA ARG A 104 -0.69 -1.65 -13.64
C ARG A 104 -1.43 -0.33 -13.40
N HIS A 105 -2.21 0.10 -14.39
CA HIS A 105 -3.22 1.12 -14.22
C HIS A 105 -4.49 0.51 -13.63
N ILE A 106 -4.91 1.01 -12.47
CA ILE A 106 -6.18 0.65 -11.85
C ILE A 106 -7.21 1.67 -12.31
N GLU A 107 -8.32 1.18 -12.87
CA GLU A 107 -9.43 2.03 -13.23
C GLU A 107 -10.10 2.51 -11.93
N SER A 108 -10.13 3.83 -11.74
CA SER A 108 -10.73 4.43 -10.55
C SER A 108 -12.08 5.05 -10.91
N ARG A 109 -13.09 4.75 -10.09
CA ARG A 109 -14.38 5.44 -10.13
C ARG A 109 -14.39 6.59 -9.13
N ASN A 110 -15.33 7.52 -9.29
CA ASN A 110 -15.49 8.62 -8.35
C ASN A 110 -15.84 8.08 -6.95
N ILE A 111 -14.88 8.16 -6.04
CA ILE A 111 -15.03 7.91 -4.60
C ILE A 111 -14.77 9.21 -3.85
N ASP A 112 -15.56 9.46 -2.82
CA ASP A 112 -15.40 10.62 -1.94
C ASP A 112 -14.17 10.43 -1.03
N LEU A 113 -13.06 11.06 -1.42
CA LEU A 113 -11.82 11.10 -0.66
C LEU A 113 -11.57 12.50 -0.10
N PRO A 114 -10.91 12.61 1.08
CA PRO A 114 -10.47 13.90 1.60
C PRO A 114 -9.65 14.71 0.59
N MET A 115 -9.77 16.04 0.66
CA MET A 115 -8.94 16.93 -0.15
C MET A 115 -7.44 16.68 0.11
N GLY A 116 -6.63 16.77 -0.93
CA GLY A 116 -5.18 16.52 -0.86
C GLY A 116 -4.75 15.13 -1.34
N PHE A 117 -5.69 14.23 -1.58
CA PHE A 117 -5.44 12.92 -2.18
C PHE A 117 -5.48 12.97 -3.71
N GLY A 118 -4.47 12.36 -4.34
CA GLY A 118 -4.31 12.31 -5.80
C GLY A 118 -4.82 11.01 -6.43
N THR A 119 -4.55 10.84 -7.73
CA THR A 119 -4.99 9.68 -8.54
C THR A 119 -4.66 8.32 -7.93
N ARG A 120 -3.47 8.17 -7.32
CA ARG A 120 -3.08 6.91 -6.67
C ARG A 120 -3.93 6.55 -5.45
N HIS A 121 -4.35 7.55 -4.68
CA HIS A 121 -5.23 7.36 -3.54
C HIS A 121 -6.66 7.02 -4.03
N MET A 122 -7.13 7.68 -5.09
CA MET A 122 -8.41 7.34 -5.73
C MET A 122 -8.41 5.90 -6.26
N ALA A 123 -7.32 5.47 -6.91
CA ALA A 123 -7.16 4.09 -7.35
C ALA A 123 -7.19 3.09 -6.20
N ALA A 124 -6.49 3.37 -5.10
CA ALA A 124 -6.48 2.52 -3.90
C ALA A 124 -7.86 2.39 -3.25
N ALA A 125 -8.56 3.50 -3.07
CA ALA A 125 -9.91 3.49 -2.55
C ALA A 125 -10.89 2.78 -3.51
N SER A 126 -10.76 3.01 -4.82
CA SER A 126 -11.64 2.38 -5.81
C SER A 126 -11.47 0.88 -5.85
N ILE A 127 -10.23 0.39 -5.91
CA ILE A 127 -10.00 -1.05 -6.01
C ILE A 127 -10.41 -1.78 -4.73
N SER A 128 -10.04 -1.25 -3.55
CA SER A 128 -10.40 -1.87 -2.26
C SER A 128 -11.89 -1.85 -1.95
N LYS A 129 -12.68 -0.99 -2.61
CA LYS A 129 -14.14 -0.99 -2.53
C LYS A 129 -14.79 -1.98 -3.50
N GLU A 130 -14.17 -2.19 -4.64
CA GLU A 130 -14.74 -3.00 -5.72
C GLU A 130 -14.32 -4.47 -5.68
N THR A 131 -13.38 -4.80 -4.81
CA THR A 131 -12.81 -6.13 -4.59
C THR A 131 -12.67 -6.38 -3.09
N ASP A 132 -12.33 -7.62 -2.72
CA ASP A 132 -11.95 -7.97 -1.34
C ASP A 132 -10.45 -7.73 -1.05
N ALA A 133 -9.78 -6.98 -1.93
CA ALA A 133 -8.37 -6.64 -1.79
C ALA A 133 -8.14 -5.44 -0.86
N VAL A 134 -6.96 -5.43 -0.24
CA VAL A 134 -6.47 -4.30 0.56
C VAL A 134 -5.45 -3.52 -0.26
N ALA A 135 -5.55 -2.19 -0.25
CA ALA A 135 -4.65 -1.33 -1.00
C ALA A 135 -3.71 -0.53 -0.08
N VAL A 136 -2.41 -0.59 -0.35
CA VAL A 136 -1.36 0.12 0.40
C VAL A 136 -0.70 1.16 -0.51
N VAL A 137 -0.79 2.42 -0.12
CA VAL A 137 -0.26 3.57 -0.87
C VAL A 137 0.97 4.12 -0.18
N VAL A 138 2.05 4.27 -0.94
CA VAL A 138 3.20 5.12 -0.60
C VAL A 138 2.97 6.50 -1.21
N SER A 139 2.81 7.51 -0.36
CA SER A 139 2.57 8.88 -0.80
C SER A 139 3.87 9.65 -1.07
N GLU A 140 4.01 10.13 -2.29
CA GLU A 140 5.16 10.95 -2.73
C GLU A 140 5.24 12.29 -2.02
N ARG A 141 4.12 12.86 -1.55
CA ARG A 141 4.11 14.25 -1.08
C ARG A 141 4.49 14.41 0.37
N ASP A 142 4.05 13.48 1.21
CA ASP A 142 4.14 13.58 2.67
C ASP A 142 4.82 12.38 3.31
N SER A 143 5.39 11.46 2.53
CA SER A 143 6.16 10.33 3.03
C SER A 143 5.36 9.48 4.04
N VAL A 144 4.06 9.34 3.79
CA VAL A 144 3.13 8.53 4.59
C VAL A 144 2.77 7.26 3.82
N VAL A 145 2.76 6.12 4.52
CA VAL A 145 2.13 4.89 4.02
C VAL A 145 0.67 4.88 4.47
N ARG A 146 -0.24 4.68 3.53
CA ARG A 146 -1.69 4.67 3.79
C ARG A 146 -2.28 3.33 3.42
N VAL A 147 -3.19 2.83 4.24
CA VAL A 147 -3.90 1.57 4.01
C VAL A 147 -5.36 1.85 3.78
N PHE A 148 -5.87 1.37 2.64
CA PHE A 148 -7.25 1.47 2.23
C PHE A 148 -7.90 0.09 2.27
N ASP A 149 -9.05 0.03 2.92
CA ASP A 149 -9.93 -1.14 3.00
C ASP A 149 -11.37 -0.63 2.82
N ASP A 150 -12.12 -1.27 1.93
CA ASP A 150 -13.54 -1.00 1.62
C ASP A 150 -13.77 0.44 1.10
N GLY A 151 -12.78 0.94 0.36
CA GLY A 151 -12.77 2.33 -0.09
C GLY A 151 -12.56 3.37 0.99
N GLU A 152 -12.27 2.95 2.22
CA GLU A 152 -12.00 3.82 3.34
C GLU A 152 -10.52 3.80 3.72
N LEU A 153 -10.01 4.95 4.16
CA LEU A 153 -8.68 5.04 4.75
C LEU A 153 -8.74 4.50 6.19
N VAL A 154 -8.16 3.32 6.41
CA VAL A 154 -8.18 2.62 7.70
C VAL A 154 -6.87 2.76 8.48
N GLY A 155 -5.77 3.13 7.81
CA GLY A 155 -4.48 3.30 8.46
C GLY A 155 -3.58 4.35 7.82
N GLU A 156 -2.86 5.11 8.63
CA GLU A 156 -1.73 5.96 8.23
C GLU A 156 -0.50 5.58 9.05
N ILE A 157 0.63 5.37 8.39
CA ILE A 157 1.91 4.98 9.01
C ILE A 157 2.95 6.00 8.60
N ILE A 158 3.55 6.63 9.61
CA ILE A 158 4.44 7.77 9.48
C ILE A 158 5.78 7.39 10.09
N SER A 159 6.87 7.53 9.31
CA SER A 159 8.23 7.28 9.79
C SER A 159 8.85 8.58 10.33
N GLY A 160 9.53 8.51 11.47
CA GLY A 160 10.33 9.64 11.98
C GLY A 160 9.57 10.73 12.75
N VAL A 161 8.28 10.56 13.01
CA VAL A 161 7.46 11.54 13.76
C VAL A 161 6.97 10.94 15.07
N TRP A 162 7.17 11.66 16.16
CA TRP A 162 6.81 11.26 17.53
C TRP A 162 5.80 12.20 18.19
N ASP A 163 5.74 13.44 17.72
CA ASP A 163 4.86 14.48 18.25
C ASP A 163 3.47 14.34 17.61
N LEU A 164 2.64 13.53 18.27
CA LEU A 164 1.31 13.16 17.78
C LEU A 164 0.32 14.31 17.74
N GLU A 165 0.52 15.37 18.54
CA GLU A 165 -0.43 16.48 18.65
C GLU A 165 -0.47 17.34 17.38
N LYS A 166 0.63 17.35 16.62
CA LYS A 166 0.74 18.10 15.37
C LYS A 166 0.20 17.33 14.16
N ILE A 167 -0.06 16.02 14.30
CA ILE A 167 -0.57 15.20 13.20
C ILE A 167 -2.10 15.21 13.24
N LYS A 168 -2.69 15.91 12.26
CA LYS A 168 -4.11 15.79 11.93
C LYS A 168 -4.30 14.58 10.99
N PRO A 169 -4.91 13.48 11.45
CA PRO A 169 -5.11 12.32 10.60
C PRO A 169 -6.18 12.56 9.55
N HIS A 170 -6.09 11.82 8.45
CA HIS A 170 -7.12 11.76 7.42
C HIS A 170 -8.12 10.62 7.65
N VAL A 171 -7.83 9.71 8.60
CA VAL A 171 -8.75 8.65 9.02
C VAL A 171 -10.03 9.27 9.59
N LYS A 172 -11.19 8.94 8.99
CA LYS A 172 -12.51 9.42 9.44
C LYS A 172 -12.98 8.60 10.65
N GLY A 173 -13.65 9.26 11.61
CA GLY A 173 -14.25 8.60 12.78
C GLY A 173 -13.30 8.43 13.96
N LYS A 174 -13.56 7.44 14.82
CA LYS A 174 -12.69 7.10 15.96
C LYS A 174 -11.42 6.42 15.44
N TYR A 175 -10.28 6.74 16.05
CA TYR A 175 -8.99 6.15 15.71
C TYR A 175 -8.12 6.03 16.95
N GLU A 176 -7.15 5.13 16.88
CA GLU A 176 -6.07 4.95 17.85
C GLU A 176 -4.76 5.45 17.26
N LYS A 177 -3.93 6.11 18.10
CA LYS A 177 -2.56 6.48 17.76
C LYS A 177 -1.60 5.55 18.49
N ILE A 178 -0.75 4.86 17.74
CA ILE A 178 0.20 3.87 18.27
C ILE A 178 1.60 4.32 17.89
N VAL A 179 2.48 4.47 18.88
CA VAL A 179 3.87 4.86 18.68
C VAL A 179 4.77 3.67 18.96
N ASN A 180 5.56 3.27 17.97
CA ASN A 180 6.60 2.27 18.11
C ASN A 180 7.97 2.93 18.09
N LYS A 181 8.61 3.01 19.26
CA LYS A 181 9.91 3.67 19.44
C LYS A 181 11.06 2.90 18.81
N ASP A 182 11.02 1.58 18.88
CA ASP A 182 12.09 0.74 18.36
C ASP A 182 12.12 0.78 16.83
N LEU A 183 10.94 0.80 16.21
CA LEU A 183 10.79 0.88 14.77
C LEU A 183 10.83 2.31 14.23
N ASN A 184 10.82 3.36 15.06
CA ASN A 184 10.70 4.74 14.59
C ASN A 184 9.47 4.99 13.69
N LEU A 185 8.32 4.46 14.14
CA LEU A 185 7.04 4.55 13.43
C LEU A 185 5.95 5.06 14.35
N THR A 186 5.11 5.93 13.79
CA THR A 186 3.81 6.30 14.34
C THR A 186 2.73 5.76 13.42
N MET A 187 1.75 5.07 13.99
CA MET A 187 0.59 4.54 13.29
C MET A 187 -0.67 5.22 13.79
N ILE A 188 -1.58 5.53 12.87
CA ILE A 188 -2.92 5.99 13.16
C ILE A 188 -3.86 5.01 12.51
N VAL A 189 -4.68 4.34 13.31
CA VAL A 189 -5.50 3.21 12.86
C VAL A 189 -6.94 3.45 13.25
N LYS A 190 -7.87 3.22 12.32
CA LYS A 190 -9.31 3.34 12.59
C LYS A 190 -9.70 2.39 13.72
N ALA A 191 -10.45 2.90 14.69
CA ALA A 191 -10.98 2.08 15.78
C ALA A 191 -12.28 1.43 15.31
N ASN A 192 -12.41 0.12 15.53
CA ASN A 192 -13.63 -0.65 15.29
C ASN A 192 -14.73 -0.27 16.29
#